data_AF-A0A354GX27-F1
#
_entry.id   AF-A0A354GX27-F1
#
_cell.length_a   1.000
_cell.length_b   1.000
_cell.length_c   1.000
_cell.angle_alpha   90.00
_cell.angle_beta   90.00
_cell.angle_gamma   90.00
#
_symmetry.space_group_name_H-M   'P 1'
#
loop_
_entity.id
_entity.type
_entity.pdbx_description
1 polymer ?
#
loop_
_entity_poly.entity_id
_entity_poly.type
_entity_poly.pdbx_seq_one_letter_code
_entity_poly.pdbx_strand_id
1 'polypeptide(L)' 'MISADIAAALEQQFSDRIRSKNLTALDPWVVVAPADLLDVCRFLKEDPRLQFDLLNC' A
#
# COMPACT_ATOMS: atom_id res chain seq x y z
N MET A 1 12.64 -3.63 3.09
CA MET A 1 11.28 -4.09 3.46
C MET A 1 10.84 -5.15 2.47
N ILE A 2 10.14 -6.17 2.95
CA ILE A 2 9.41 -7.12 2.11
C ILE A 2 7.94 -6.69 1.97
N SER A 3 7.18 -7.34 1.09
CA SER A 3 5.76 -7.04 0.87
C SER A 3 4.90 -7.11 2.14
N ALA A 4 5.23 -8.02 3.06
CA ALA A 4 4.55 -8.12 4.35
C ALA A 4 4.74 -6.88 5.24
N ASP A 5 5.95 -6.29 5.25
CA ASP A 5 6.22 -5.07 6.02
C ASP A 5 5.42 -3.87 5.47
N ILE A 6 5.33 -3.77 4.14
CA ILE A 6 4.60 -2.70 3.45
C ILE A 6 3.09 -2.84 3.71
N ALA A 7 2.56 -4.05 3.61
CA ALA A 7 1.16 -4.32 3.92
C ALA A 7 0.83 -4.01 5.39
N ALA A 8 1.73 -4.33 6.33
CA ALA A 8 1.55 -3.98 7.73
C ALA A 8 1.56 -2.46 7.96
N ALA A 9 2.43 -1.71 7.28
CA ALA A 9 2.45 -0.25 7.35
C ALA A 9 1.13 0.36 6.83
N LEU A 10 0.60 -0.18 5.73
CA LEU A 10 -0.70 0.20 5.19
C LEU A 10 -1.85 -0.14 6.15
N GLU A 11 -1.84 -1.32 6.76
CA GLU A 11 -2.87 -1.72 7.74
C GLU A 11 -2.80 -0.89 9.01
N GLN A 12 -1.61 -0.51 9.47
CA GLN A 12 -1.44 0.39 10.61
C GLN A 12 -2.03 1.77 10.34
N GLN A 13 -1.87 2.30 9.14
CA GLN A 13 -2.33 3.64 8.78
C GLN A 13 -3.81 3.68 8.35
N PHE A 14 -4.28 2.64 7.67
CA PHE A 14 -5.55 2.66 6.95
C PHE A 14 -6.54 1.56 7.38
N SER A 15 -6.10 0.56 8.16
CA SER A 15 -6.94 -0.48 8.77
C SER A 15 -8.03 -0.98 7.80
N ASP A 16 -9.31 -0.78 8.13
CA ASP A 16 -10.48 -1.23 7.38
C ASP A 16 -10.60 -0.70 5.92
N ARG A 17 -9.76 0.27 5.52
CA ARG A 17 -9.71 0.79 4.14
C ARG A 17 -8.93 -0.13 3.20
N ILE A 18 -8.11 -1.05 3.73
CA ILE A 18 -7.49 -2.12 2.94
C ILE A 18 -8.50 -3.27 2.80
N ARG A 19 -9.13 -3.39 1.63
CA ARG A 19 -10.23 -4.34 1.39
C ARG A 19 -9.78 -5.77 1.23
N SER A 20 -8.63 -5.97 0.58
CA SER A 20 -7.99 -7.28 0.44
C SER A 20 -6.52 -7.12 0.06
N LYS A 21 -5.74 -8.19 0.19
CA LYS A 21 -4.33 -8.24 -0.20
C LYS A 21 -3.98 -9.63 -0.72
N ASN A 22 -3.07 -9.69 -1.68
CA ASN A 22 -2.44 -10.94 -2.09
C ASN A 22 -0.91 -10.77 -2.05
N LEU A 23 -0.29 -11.36 -1.03
CA LEU A 23 1.16 -11.25 -0.81
C LEU A 23 1.94 -12.44 -1.37
N THR A 24 1.26 -13.46 -1.91
CA THR A 24 1.88 -14.66 -2.50
C THR A 24 1.91 -14.62 -4.03
N ALA A 25 1.32 -13.59 -4.65
CA ALA A 25 1.46 -13.32 -6.08
C ALA A 25 2.92 -12.97 -6.43
N LEU A 26 3.28 -13.14 -7.71
CA LEU A 26 4.59 -12.71 -8.24
C LEU A 26 4.83 -11.23 -7.95
N ASP A 27 3.80 -10.40 -8.17
CA ASP A 27 3.75 -9.00 -7.79
C ASP A 27 2.69 -8.81 -6.68
N PRO A 28 3.12 -8.66 -5.42
CA PRO A 28 2.21 -8.45 -4.30
C PRO A 28 1.36 -7.18 -4.44
N TRP A 29 0.09 -7.26 -4.07
CA TRP A 29 -0.83 -6.13 -4.18
C TRP A 29 -1.82 -6.03 -3.02
N VAL A 30 -2.40 -4.84 -2.87
CA VAL A 30 -3.53 -4.53 -1.98
C VAL A 30 -4.67 -3.90 -2.78
N VAL A 31 -5.92 -4.12 -2.36
CA VAL A 31 -7.10 -3.46 -2.91
C VAL A 31 -7.59 -2.42 -1.92
N VAL A 32 -7.86 -1.22 -2.44
CA VAL A 32 -8.39 -0.08 -1.69
C VAL A 32 -9.64 0.44 -2.40
N ALA A 33 -10.53 1.13 -1.69
CA ALA A 33 -11.68 1.74 -2.33
C ALA A 33 -11.25 2.96 -3.17
N PRO A 34 -11.97 3.30 -4.27
CA PRO A 34 -11.63 4.46 -5.10
C PRO A 34 -11.54 5.78 -4.31
N ALA A 35 -12.38 5.94 -3.28
CA ALA A 35 -12.39 7.11 -2.42
C ALA A 35 -11.13 7.26 -1.55
N ASP A 36 -10.42 6.16 -1.29
CA ASP A 36 -9.22 6.13 -0.43
C ASP A 36 -7.91 6.19 -1.24
N LEU A 37 -7.98 6.07 -2.56
CA LEU A 37 -6.79 5.91 -3.42
C LEU A 37 -5.80 7.08 -3.26
N LEU A 38 -6.30 8.31 -3.21
CA LEU A 38 -5.45 9.49 -3.09
C LEU A 38 -4.63 9.50 -1.79
N ASP A 39 -5.29 9.21 -0.66
CA ASP A 39 -4.64 9.20 0.66
C ASP A 39 -3.62 8.05 0.76
N VAL A 40 -3.96 6.89 0.21
CA VAL A 40 -3.06 5.72 0.18
C VAL A 40 -1.83 6.00 -0.69
N CYS A 41 -2.01 6.53 -1.90
CA CYS A 41 -0.88 6.90 -2.77
C CYS A 41 0.00 7.98 -2.15
N ARG A 42 -0.61 8.95 -1.45
CA ARG A 42 0.13 9.98 -0.72
C ARG A 42 1.01 9.37 0.37
N PHE A 43 0.45 8.49 1.20
CA PHE A 43 1.20 7.80 2.24
C PHE A 43 2.35 6.95 1.67
N LEU A 44 2.09 6.18 0.60
CA LEU A 44 3.12 5.37 -0.06
C LEU A 44 4.30 6.21 -0.54
N LYS A 45 4.04 7.44 -1.00
CA LYS A 45 5.05 8.37 -1.48
C LYS A 45 5.75 9.16 -0.36
N GLU A 46 5.01 9.63 0.63
CA GLU A 46 5.49 10.62 1.61
C GLU A 46 6.03 10.00 2.90
N ASP A 47 5.64 8.76 3.25
CA ASP A 47 6.17 8.11 4.45
C ASP A 47 7.66 7.78 4.24
N PRO A 48 8.59 8.30 5.06
CA PRO A 48 10.04 8.16 4.83
C PRO A 48 10.54 6.71 4.96
N ARG A 49 9.73 5.80 5.51
CA ARG A 49 10.03 4.37 5.55
C ARG A 49 9.76 3.71 4.20
N LEU A 50 8.89 4.31 3.38
CA LEU A 50 8.43 3.85 2.08
C LEU A 50 9.13 4.66 0.98
N GLN A 51 9.39 4.03 -0.17
CA GLN A 51 10.15 4.65 -1.27
C GLN A 51 9.43 4.49 -2.61
N PHE A 52 8.09 4.67 -2.62
CA PHE A 52 7.27 4.58 -3.83
C PHE A 52 7.36 5.89 -4.65
N ASP A 53 8.54 6.18 -5.18
CA ASP A 53 8.80 7.38 -5.98
C ASP A 53 8.55 7.21 -7.48
N LEU A 54 8.34 5.97 -7.93
CA LEU A 54 8.07 5.62 -9.31
C LEU A 54 6.66 5.04 -9.45
N LEU A 55 5.85 5.64 -10.31
CA LEU A 55 4.60 5.06 -10.78
C LEU A 55 4.90 4.24 -12.03
N ASN A 56 4.71 2.92 -11.96
CA ASN A 56 4.87 2.03 -13.10
C ASN A 56 3.60 2.08 -13.98
N CYS A 57 3.76 2.22 -15.31
CA CYS A 57 2.67 2.31 -16.29
C CYS A 57 2.35 0.95 -16.91
#